data_AF-A0A4S8QDG1-F1
#
_entry.id   AF-A0A4S8QDG1-F1
#
_cell.length_a   1.000
_cell.length_b   1.000
_cell.length_c   1.000
_cell.angle_alpha   90.00
_cell.angle_beta   90.00
_cell.angle_gamma   90.00
#
_symmetry.space_group_name_H-M   'P 1'
#
loop_
_entity.id
_entity.type
_entity.pdbx_description
1 polymer ?
#
loop_
_entity_poly.entity_id
_entity_poly.type
_entity_poly.pdbx_seq_one_letter_code
_entity_poly.pdbx_strand_id
1 'polypeptide(L)'
;MVGRRPLVQLPPRTRLSPIAFRRISSNDWRMMASRDEFIQAWGTDNIVTYPRSEWMADFDAPAESYPDIDFLPADMSVVYTSEIKGQFSRYDRVNLEMGPDGTLQLLIIGAVPADAAATFFGFDAGSGRIYLLGLEGPSLEIVNSSLRTLAEFLYHFAHFIDEDAGLGGRAARAKVLREKLTTIDARAFADSESWWSIAFAQLEGRLRA
;
A
#
# COMPACT_ATOMS: atom_id res chain seq x y z
N MET A 1 -17.09 2.86 20.33
CA MET A 1 -16.93 4.15 19.64
C MET A 1 -16.01 3.90 18.46
N VAL A 2 -16.50 4.08 17.24
CA VAL A 2 -15.70 3.88 16.02
C VAL A 2 -14.85 5.15 15.83
N GLY A 3 -13.52 5.02 15.93
CA GLY A 3 -12.60 6.11 15.63
C GLY A 3 -12.85 6.60 14.19
N ARG A 4 -13.00 7.91 14.00
CA ARG A 4 -13.17 8.50 12.66
C ARG A 4 -11.86 8.28 11.90
N ARG A 5 -11.85 7.34 10.96
CA ARG A 5 -10.72 7.14 10.04
C ARG A 5 -10.53 8.41 9.21
N PRO A 6 -9.29 8.85 8.95
CA PRO A 6 -9.02 10.01 8.11
C PRO A 6 -9.62 9.81 6.72
N LEU A 7 -10.28 10.84 6.20
CA LEU A 7 -10.87 10.85 4.86
C LEU A 7 -9.74 10.89 3.83
N VAL A 8 -9.75 9.98 2.85
CA VAL A 8 -8.76 9.97 1.75
C VAL A 8 -9.11 11.13 0.82
N GLN A 9 -8.59 12.32 1.12
CA GLN A 9 -8.71 13.47 0.22
C GLN A 9 -7.66 13.37 -0.87
N LEU A 10 -8.11 13.13 -2.11
CA LEU A 10 -7.26 13.22 -3.30
C LEU A 10 -6.75 14.66 -3.46
N PRO A 11 -5.42 14.90 -3.50
CA PRO A 11 -4.90 16.24 -3.70
C PRO A 11 -5.24 16.75 -5.12
N PRO A 12 -5.48 18.06 -5.30
CA PRO A 12 -5.40 18.67 -6.61
C PRO A 12 -3.95 18.62 -7.10
N ARG A 13 -3.74 18.02 -8.28
CA ARG A 13 -2.46 17.83 -9.01
C ARG A 13 -1.23 18.52 -8.40
N THR A 14 -0.32 17.74 -7.83
CA THR A 14 1.12 18.07 -7.87
C THR A 14 1.68 17.45 -9.15
N ARG A 15 2.37 18.23 -9.99
CA ARG A 15 2.90 17.72 -11.26
C ARG A 15 3.98 16.68 -10.98
N LEU A 16 3.67 15.41 -11.16
CA LEU A 16 4.66 14.42 -11.55
C LEU A 16 5.14 14.78 -12.96
N SER A 17 6.43 14.62 -13.21
CA SER A 17 7.05 14.88 -14.52
C SER A 17 6.33 14.10 -15.62
N PRO A 18 6.16 14.64 -16.84
CA PRO A 18 5.47 13.95 -17.91
C PRO A 18 6.29 12.73 -18.35
N ILE A 19 5.87 11.55 -17.91
CA ILE A 19 6.43 10.26 -18.35
C ILE A 19 5.89 9.98 -19.76
N ALA A 20 6.79 9.70 -20.70
CA ALA A 20 6.42 9.27 -22.04
C ALA A 20 5.92 7.82 -21.99
N PHE A 21 4.61 7.59 -22.14
CA PHE A 21 4.02 6.25 -22.10
C PHE A 21 3.83 5.63 -23.48
N ARG A 22 4.24 4.36 -23.58
CA ARG A 22 3.77 3.43 -24.60
C ARG A 22 2.50 2.77 -24.07
N ARG A 23 1.43 2.77 -24.87
CA ARG A 23 0.12 2.17 -24.53
C ARG A 23 0.29 0.66 -24.28
N ILE A 24 0.29 0.23 -23.03
CA ILE A 24 0.22 -1.19 -22.68
C ILE A 24 -1.22 -1.65 -22.93
N SER A 25 -1.38 -2.69 -23.74
CA SER A 25 -2.67 -3.25 -24.11
C SER A 25 -3.34 -3.90 -22.90
N SER A 26 -4.65 -3.72 -22.78
CA SER A 26 -5.50 -4.12 -21.64
C SER A 26 -5.65 -5.64 -21.39
N ASN A 27 -4.83 -6.49 -22.01
CA ASN A 27 -4.97 -7.95 -22.00
C ASN A 27 -3.71 -8.75 -21.58
N ASP A 28 -2.60 -8.12 -21.20
CA ASP A 28 -1.43 -8.85 -20.64
C ASP A 28 -1.50 -8.85 -19.12
N TRP A 29 -2.31 -9.76 -18.54
CA TRP A 29 -2.27 -10.02 -17.10
C TRP A 29 -1.11 -10.97 -16.78
N ARG A 30 0.12 -10.46 -16.85
CA ARG A 30 1.22 -11.08 -16.09
C ARG A 30 0.90 -10.89 -14.60
N MET A 31 0.96 -11.97 -13.83
CA MET A 31 0.54 -11.95 -12.41
C MET A 31 1.40 -11.07 -11.51
N MET A 32 2.55 -10.57 -11.98
CA MET A 32 3.48 -9.72 -11.24
C MET A 32 4.16 -8.73 -12.18
N ALA A 33 4.39 -7.51 -11.71
CA ALA A 33 5.21 -6.53 -12.42
C ALA A 33 6.70 -6.87 -12.30
N SER A 34 7.44 -6.60 -13.37
CA SER A 34 8.90 -6.69 -13.39
C SER A 34 9.55 -5.46 -12.76
N ARG A 35 10.84 -5.58 -12.41
CA ARG A 35 11.63 -4.45 -11.87
C ARG A 35 11.56 -3.20 -12.74
N ASP A 36 11.69 -3.36 -14.06
CA ASP A 36 11.66 -2.23 -15.00
C ASP A 36 10.29 -1.59 -15.08
N GLU A 37 9.21 -2.38 -14.97
CA GLU A 37 7.84 -1.86 -14.91
C GLU A 37 7.60 -1.06 -13.63
N PHE A 38 8.09 -1.53 -12.48
CA PHE A 38 8.02 -0.77 -11.22
C PHE A 38 8.79 0.56 -11.31
N ILE A 39 10.02 0.54 -11.85
CA ILE A 39 10.83 1.75 -12.03
C ILE A 39 10.14 2.73 -12.99
N GLN A 40 9.54 2.22 -14.07
CA GLN A 40 8.80 3.05 -15.02
C GLN A 40 7.57 3.69 -14.38
N ALA A 41 6.85 2.96 -13.52
CA ALA A 41 5.64 3.46 -12.87
C ALA A 41 5.91 4.48 -11.78
N TRP A 42 6.96 4.29 -10.97
CA TRP A 42 7.24 5.18 -9.84
C TRP A 42 8.26 6.27 -10.19
N GLY A 43 9.17 6.01 -11.12
CA GLY A 43 10.32 6.86 -11.39
C GLY A 43 11.46 6.60 -10.39
N THR A 44 12.70 6.80 -10.83
CA THR A 44 13.91 6.53 -10.01
C THR A 44 14.04 7.42 -8.78
N ASP A 45 13.38 8.59 -8.79
CA ASP A 45 13.48 9.58 -7.72
C ASP A 45 12.39 9.37 -6.64
N ASN A 46 11.41 8.49 -6.90
CA ASN A 46 10.31 8.19 -6.00
C ASN A 46 10.37 6.73 -5.53
N ILE A 47 11.56 6.22 -5.22
CA ILE A 47 11.73 4.88 -4.65
C ILE A 47 12.59 4.93 -3.39
N VAL A 48 12.27 4.04 -2.46
CA VAL A 48 13.03 3.78 -1.23
C VAL A 48 13.42 2.32 -1.21
N THR A 49 14.71 2.06 -1.14
CA THR A 49 15.26 0.71 -1.03
C THR A 49 15.13 0.15 0.38
N TYR A 50 14.86 -1.13 0.50
CA TYR A 50 14.90 -1.88 1.76
C TYR A 50 15.84 -3.09 1.62
N PRO A 51 16.47 -3.57 2.72
CA PRO A 51 17.48 -4.61 2.65
C PRO A 51 16.84 -6.00 2.50
N ARG A 52 16.23 -6.26 1.34
CA ARG A 52 15.44 -7.46 1.06
C ARG A 52 16.18 -8.76 1.37
N SER A 53 17.44 -8.89 0.93
CA SER A 53 18.22 -10.12 1.14
C SER A 53 18.49 -10.38 2.61
N GLU A 54 18.74 -9.32 3.40
CA GLU A 54 18.94 -9.43 4.85
C GLU A 54 17.63 -9.81 5.53
N TRP A 55 16.52 -9.14 5.17
CA TRP A 55 15.21 -9.48 5.73
C TRP A 55 14.78 -10.92 5.43
N MET A 56 15.08 -11.44 4.24
CA MET A 56 14.79 -12.83 3.90
C MET A 56 15.68 -13.84 4.64
N ALA A 57 16.85 -13.42 5.11
CA ALA A 57 17.75 -14.25 5.90
C ALA A 57 17.42 -14.21 7.40
N ASP A 58 16.98 -13.04 7.88
CA ASP A 58 16.80 -12.76 9.30
C ASP A 58 15.37 -13.04 9.81
N PHE A 59 14.37 -13.06 8.94
CA PHE A 59 12.96 -13.17 9.31
C PHE A 59 12.33 -14.49 8.84
N ASP A 60 11.33 -14.96 9.59
CA ASP A 60 10.61 -16.22 9.31
C ASP A 60 9.57 -16.09 8.18
N ALA A 61 9.27 -14.86 7.75
CA ALA A 61 8.33 -14.60 6.67
C ALA A 61 8.71 -15.40 5.39
N PRO A 62 7.74 -16.08 4.76
CA PRO A 62 8.01 -16.88 3.57
C PRO A 62 8.64 -16.07 2.43
N ALA A 63 9.52 -16.69 1.64
CA ALA A 63 10.22 -16.00 0.55
C ALA A 63 9.27 -15.39 -0.49
N GLU A 64 8.13 -16.06 -0.76
CA GLU A 64 7.07 -15.57 -1.62
C GLU A 64 6.37 -14.31 -1.10
N SER A 65 6.49 -14.00 0.20
CA SER A 65 5.91 -12.79 0.78
C SER A 65 6.65 -11.52 0.36
N TYR A 66 7.89 -11.62 -0.13
CA TYR A 66 8.67 -10.49 -0.60
C TYR A 66 8.48 -10.29 -2.10
N PRO A 67 8.31 -9.05 -2.62
CA PRO A 67 8.32 -8.80 -4.06
C PRO A 67 9.69 -9.15 -4.67
N ASP A 68 9.78 -9.27 -5.99
CA ASP A 68 11.07 -9.56 -6.67
C ASP A 68 11.94 -8.30 -6.88
N ILE A 69 11.54 -7.19 -6.25
CA ILE A 69 12.26 -5.92 -6.18
C ILE A 69 12.69 -5.64 -4.73
N ASP A 70 13.67 -4.77 -4.55
CA ASP A 70 14.25 -4.35 -3.28
C ASP A 70 13.91 -2.90 -2.91
N PHE A 71 12.81 -2.39 -3.45
CA PHE A 71 12.34 -1.03 -3.20
C PHE A 71 10.81 -0.96 -3.16
N LEU A 72 10.32 0.11 -2.54
CA LEU A 72 8.92 0.54 -2.54
C LEU A 72 8.86 1.99 -3.04
N PRO A 73 7.70 2.51 -3.47
CA PRO A 73 7.60 3.91 -3.84
C PRO A 73 7.84 4.80 -2.62
N ALA A 74 8.44 5.98 -2.80
CA ALA A 74 8.69 6.89 -1.69
C ALA A 74 7.39 7.58 -1.25
N ASP A 75 6.54 7.93 -2.21
CA ASP A 75 5.24 8.57 -2.02
C ASP A 75 4.23 8.05 -3.07
N MET A 76 3.07 7.61 -2.59
CA MET A 76 1.91 7.19 -3.39
C MET A 76 0.68 8.03 -3.05
N SER A 77 0.90 9.35 -2.90
CA SER A 77 -0.09 10.39 -2.66
C SER A 77 -1.00 10.13 -1.46
N VAL A 78 -2.11 9.42 -1.64
CA VAL A 78 -3.15 9.29 -0.62
C VAL A 78 -3.19 7.95 0.09
N VAL A 79 -2.56 6.93 -0.49
CA VAL A 79 -2.68 5.55 0.02
C VAL A 79 -1.48 5.11 0.84
N TYR A 80 -0.29 5.63 0.54
CA TYR A 80 0.95 5.18 1.16
C TYR A 80 2.04 6.24 1.01
N THR A 81 2.88 6.37 2.03
CA THR A 81 4.16 7.10 1.95
C THR A 81 5.21 6.38 2.78
N SER A 82 6.45 6.47 2.34
CA SER A 82 7.63 6.04 3.11
C SER A 82 8.10 7.11 4.10
N GLU A 83 7.57 8.34 4.01
CA GLU A 83 7.82 9.42 4.95
C GLU A 83 7.03 9.18 6.24
N ILE A 84 7.74 8.76 7.27
CA ILE A 84 7.16 8.45 8.58
C ILE A 84 7.39 9.66 9.48
N LYS A 85 6.33 10.09 10.17
CA LYS A 85 6.38 11.20 11.13
C LYS A 85 6.06 10.68 12.52
N GLY A 86 6.36 11.49 13.54
CA GLY A 86 6.03 11.16 14.92
C GLY A 86 7.05 10.25 15.60
N GLN A 87 6.57 9.25 16.35
CA GLN A 87 7.39 8.52 17.32
C GLN A 87 8.23 7.37 16.73
N PHE A 88 7.90 6.91 15.53
CA PHE A 88 8.62 5.82 14.88
C PHE A 88 9.43 6.35 13.70
N SER A 89 10.49 5.61 13.38
CA SER A 89 11.29 5.77 12.17
C SER A 89 11.05 4.61 11.22
N ARG A 90 11.51 4.77 9.97
CA ARG A 90 11.47 3.69 8.97
C ARG A 90 12.30 2.50 9.45
N TYR A 91 11.69 1.33 9.36
CA TYR A 91 12.22 0.03 9.79
C TYR A 91 12.38 -0.14 11.30
N ASP A 92 11.82 0.77 12.10
CA ASP A 92 11.68 0.51 13.52
C ASP A 92 10.88 -0.77 13.75
N ARG A 93 11.36 -1.58 14.70
CA ARG A 93 10.67 -2.79 15.15
C ARG A 93 9.71 -2.42 16.27
N VAL A 94 8.45 -2.75 16.07
CA VAL A 94 7.38 -2.60 17.05
C VAL A 94 6.91 -3.99 17.45
N ASN A 95 7.09 -4.32 18.73
CA ASN A 95 6.60 -5.55 19.31
C ASN A 95 5.24 -5.28 19.95
N LEU A 96 4.19 -5.92 19.43
CA LEU A 96 2.84 -5.83 19.95
C LEU A 96 2.51 -7.10 20.71
N GLU A 97 2.19 -6.95 22.00
CA GLU A 97 1.73 -8.07 22.82
C GLU A 97 0.30 -8.46 22.43
N MET A 98 0.14 -9.66 21.86
CA MET A 98 -1.15 -10.22 21.44
C MET A 98 -1.75 -11.15 22.51
N GLY A 99 -1.21 -11.11 23.73
CA GLY A 99 -1.65 -11.96 24.83
C GLY A 99 -1.25 -13.43 24.61
N PRO A 100 -2.18 -14.41 24.68
CA PRO A 100 -1.87 -15.82 24.50
C PRO A 100 -1.29 -16.18 23.12
N ASP A 101 -1.57 -15.35 22.11
CA ASP A 101 -1.11 -15.54 20.74
C ASP A 101 0.37 -15.11 20.53
N GLY A 102 1.01 -14.63 21.60
CA GLY A 102 2.42 -14.23 21.61
C GLY A 102 2.64 -12.76 21.25
N THR A 103 3.84 -12.47 20.73
CA THR A 103 4.24 -11.11 20.34
C THR A 103 4.25 -11.02 18.81
N LEU A 104 3.49 -10.07 18.26
CA LEU A 104 3.54 -9.71 16.85
C LEU A 104 4.66 -8.69 16.63
N GLN A 105 5.65 -9.02 15.79
CA GLN A 105 6.75 -8.13 15.46
C GLN A 105 6.52 -7.44 14.11
N LEU A 106 6.27 -6.15 14.14
CA LEU A 106 6.09 -5.31 12.96
C LEU A 106 7.34 -4.48 12.68
N LEU A 107 7.80 -4.46 11.43
CA LEU A 107 8.71 -3.44 10.92
C LEU A 107 7.92 -2.32 10.27
N ILE A 108 8.12 -1.08 10.70
CA ILE A 108 7.43 0.07 10.08
C ILE A 108 8.01 0.31 8.68
N ILE A 109 7.18 0.12 7.65
CA ILE A 109 7.61 0.25 6.24
C ILE A 109 7.03 1.49 5.56
N GLY A 110 6.07 2.17 6.20
CA GLY A 110 5.48 3.38 5.68
C GLY A 110 4.34 3.88 6.56
N ALA A 111 3.59 4.85 6.07
CA ALA A 111 2.48 5.46 6.78
C ALA A 111 1.34 5.84 5.82
N VAL A 112 0.17 6.13 6.39
CA VAL A 112 -0.93 6.75 5.66
C VAL A 112 -0.61 8.23 5.50
N PRO A 113 -0.52 8.78 4.28
CA PRO A 113 -0.09 10.16 4.06
C PRO A 113 -0.93 11.22 4.80
N ALA A 114 -2.25 11.02 4.87
CA ALA A 114 -3.17 11.91 5.58
C ALA A 114 -3.00 11.90 7.10
N ASP A 115 -2.31 10.90 7.66
CA ASP A 115 -2.10 10.71 9.09
C ASP A 115 -0.73 10.07 9.39
N ALA A 116 0.31 10.61 8.77
CA ALA A 116 1.65 10.00 8.75
C ALA A 116 2.35 9.94 10.12
N ALA A 117 1.77 10.55 11.14
CA ALA A 117 2.27 10.55 12.52
C ALA A 117 1.56 9.56 13.45
N ALA A 118 0.42 8.99 13.03
CA ALA A 118 -0.37 8.11 13.88
C ALA A 118 -0.86 6.81 13.22
N THR A 119 -0.79 6.69 11.88
CA THR A 119 -1.22 5.47 11.17
C THR A 119 -0.11 4.91 10.27
N PHE A 120 0.39 3.72 10.60
CA PHE A 120 1.59 3.13 10.01
C PHE A 120 1.32 1.81 9.28
N PHE A 121 2.01 1.58 8.17
CA PHE A 121 2.11 0.28 7.54
C PHE A 121 3.23 -0.52 8.21
N GLY A 122 2.91 -1.68 8.75
CA GLY A 122 3.83 -2.61 9.39
C GLY A 122 3.98 -3.91 8.60
N PHE A 123 5.21 -4.33 8.34
CA PHE A 123 5.52 -5.66 7.82
C PHE A 123 5.71 -6.63 8.99
N ASP A 124 4.89 -7.67 9.07
CA ASP A 124 5.06 -8.74 10.05
C ASP A 124 6.21 -9.66 9.65
N ALA A 125 7.30 -9.64 10.42
CA ALA A 125 8.49 -10.45 10.19
C ALA A 125 8.22 -11.96 10.28
N GLY A 126 7.15 -12.39 10.96
CA GLY A 126 6.81 -13.81 11.08
C GLY A 126 6.03 -14.35 9.89
N SER A 127 4.96 -13.67 9.48
CA SER A 127 4.07 -14.16 8.41
C SER A 127 4.28 -13.50 7.05
N GLY A 128 4.98 -12.37 7.01
CA GLY A 128 5.16 -11.55 5.82
C GLY A 128 3.96 -10.66 5.47
N ARG A 129 2.89 -10.68 6.27
CA ARG A 129 1.67 -9.87 6.08
C ARG A 129 1.94 -8.39 6.33
N ILE A 130 1.06 -7.56 5.77
CA ILE A 130 1.07 -6.12 5.99
C ILE A 130 -0.09 -5.73 6.89
N TYR A 131 0.24 -5.00 7.93
CA TYR A 131 -0.70 -4.46 8.90
C TYR A 131 -0.80 -2.93 8.78
N LEU A 132 -1.97 -2.38 9.11
CA LEU A 132 -2.14 -0.99 9.48
C LEU A 132 -2.20 -0.89 10.99
N LEU A 133 -1.30 -0.11 11.57
CA LEU A 133 -1.22 0.17 13.00
C LEU A 133 -1.64 1.63 13.25
N GLY A 134 -2.77 1.84 13.92
CA GLY A 134 -3.21 3.16 14.38
C GLY A 134 -2.85 3.42 15.84
N LEU A 135 -2.40 4.63 16.19
CA LEU A 135 -1.99 5.01 17.56
C LEU A 135 -3.08 5.72 18.38
N GLU A 136 -3.96 6.51 17.76
CA GLU A 136 -4.97 7.32 18.47
C GLU A 136 -6.19 6.51 18.96
N GLY A 137 -6.18 5.22 18.69
CA GLY A 137 -7.09 4.21 19.23
C GLY A 137 -6.59 2.87 18.71
N PRO A 138 -5.76 2.14 19.48
CA PRO A 138 -4.88 1.09 18.98
C PRO A 138 -5.65 0.11 18.11
N SER A 139 -5.51 0.29 16.81
CA SER A 139 -6.17 -0.50 15.78
C SER A 139 -5.08 -1.24 15.04
N LEU A 140 -5.33 -2.52 14.82
CA LEU A 140 -4.44 -3.40 14.10
C LEU A 140 -5.28 -4.13 13.06
N GLU A 141 -5.04 -3.83 11.80
CA GLU A 141 -5.80 -4.37 10.67
C GLU A 141 -4.85 -5.01 9.67
N ILE A 142 -5.17 -6.18 9.13
CA ILE A 142 -4.42 -6.76 8.00
C ILE A 142 -4.86 -6.03 6.73
N VAL A 143 -3.91 -5.42 6.02
CA VAL A 143 -4.16 -4.65 4.80
C VAL A 143 -3.85 -5.47 3.54
N ASN A 144 -2.78 -6.26 3.59
CA ASN A 144 -2.38 -7.13 2.50
C ASN A 144 -1.83 -8.44 3.05
N SER A 145 -2.05 -9.51 2.28
CA SER A 145 -1.60 -10.86 2.58
C SER A 145 -0.07 -10.98 2.58
N SER A 146 0.64 -10.11 1.84
CA SER A 146 2.09 -10.05 1.88
C SER A 146 2.67 -8.68 1.45
N LEU A 147 3.96 -8.47 1.68
CA LEU A 147 4.69 -7.32 1.12
C LEU A 147 4.68 -7.31 -0.41
N ARG A 148 4.73 -8.49 -1.03
CA ARG A 148 4.58 -8.67 -2.48
C ARG A 148 3.24 -8.13 -2.96
N THR A 149 2.13 -8.47 -2.31
CA THR A 149 0.81 -7.99 -2.76
C THR A 149 0.63 -6.48 -2.50
N LEU A 150 1.20 -5.94 -1.42
CA LEU A 150 1.24 -4.48 -1.23
C LEU A 150 1.98 -3.79 -2.39
N ALA A 151 3.17 -4.25 -2.75
CA ALA A 151 3.95 -3.64 -3.84
C ALA A 151 3.17 -3.62 -5.16
N GLU A 152 2.49 -4.72 -5.51
CA GLU A 152 1.63 -4.79 -6.70
C GLU A 152 0.42 -3.86 -6.64
N PHE A 153 -0.20 -3.73 -5.46
CA PHE A 153 -1.30 -2.78 -5.25
C PHE A 153 -0.82 -1.35 -5.52
N LEU A 154 0.34 -0.98 -4.97
CA LEU A 154 0.94 0.35 -5.19
C LEU A 154 1.34 0.57 -6.66
N TYR A 155 1.80 -0.46 -7.36
CA TYR A 155 2.07 -0.40 -8.80
C TYR A 155 0.81 -0.13 -9.62
N HIS A 156 -0.25 -0.90 -9.44
CA HIS A 156 -1.50 -0.64 -10.16
C HIS A 156 -2.18 0.66 -9.75
N PHE A 157 -1.99 1.10 -8.52
CA PHE A 157 -2.47 2.40 -8.07
C PHE A 157 -1.72 3.56 -8.75
N ALA A 158 -0.41 3.42 -9.01
CA ALA A 158 0.36 4.42 -9.76
C ALA A 158 -0.21 4.61 -11.17
N HIS A 159 -0.45 3.53 -11.90
CA HIS A 159 -1.09 3.59 -13.22
C HIS A 159 -2.48 4.23 -13.16
N PHE A 160 -3.27 3.90 -12.13
CA PHE A 160 -4.59 4.51 -11.95
C PHE A 160 -4.53 6.03 -11.73
N ILE A 161 -3.55 6.52 -10.97
CA ILE A 161 -3.32 7.97 -10.78
C ILE A 161 -2.87 8.61 -12.09
N ASP A 162 -1.95 7.98 -12.82
CA ASP A 162 -1.40 8.53 -14.07
C ASP A 162 -2.45 8.62 -15.19
N GLU A 163 -3.35 7.64 -15.26
CA GLU A 163 -4.48 7.63 -16.21
C GLU A 163 -5.62 8.58 -15.80
N ASP A 164 -5.54 9.21 -14.62
CA ASP A 164 -6.60 10.06 -14.10
C ASP A 164 -6.63 11.44 -14.78
N ALA A 165 -7.35 11.52 -15.90
CA ALA A 165 -7.61 12.76 -16.64
C ALA A 165 -8.65 13.69 -15.95
N GLY A 166 -9.10 13.37 -14.73
CA GLY A 166 -10.08 14.14 -13.96
C GLY A 166 -11.28 13.30 -13.50
N LEU A 167 -12.29 13.98 -12.94
CA LEU A 167 -13.46 13.34 -12.31
C LEU A 167 -14.26 12.43 -13.25
N GLY A 168 -14.25 12.70 -14.56
CA GLY A 168 -14.94 11.92 -15.57
C GLY A 168 -14.46 10.46 -15.61
N GLY A 169 -15.36 9.52 -15.32
CA GLY A 169 -15.09 8.09 -15.39
C GLY A 169 -14.19 7.52 -14.28
N ARG A 170 -13.77 8.34 -13.30
CA ARG A 170 -12.90 7.88 -12.19
C ARG A 170 -13.53 6.73 -11.40
N ALA A 171 -14.80 6.86 -11.05
CA ALA A 171 -15.51 5.81 -10.31
C ALA A 171 -15.58 4.48 -11.08
N ALA A 172 -15.78 4.54 -12.41
CA ALA A 172 -15.80 3.34 -13.25
C ALA A 172 -14.40 2.68 -13.33
N ARG A 173 -13.34 3.47 -13.50
CA ARG A 173 -11.95 2.97 -13.48
C ARG A 173 -11.58 2.40 -12.11
N ALA A 174 -12.00 3.04 -11.03
CA ALA A 174 -11.76 2.57 -9.67
C ALA A 174 -12.41 1.20 -9.42
N LYS A 175 -13.62 0.97 -9.94
CA LYS A 175 -14.27 -0.34 -9.88
C LYS A 175 -13.46 -1.41 -10.62
N VAL A 176 -12.99 -1.12 -11.84
CA VAL A 176 -12.14 -2.04 -12.61
C VAL A 176 -10.83 -2.34 -11.87
N LEU A 177 -10.21 -1.32 -11.27
CA LEU A 177 -9.02 -1.50 -10.45
C LEU A 177 -9.32 -2.37 -9.23
N ARG A 178 -10.44 -2.16 -8.52
CA ARG A 178 -10.85 -2.99 -7.37
C ARG A 178 -10.98 -4.46 -7.76
N GLU A 179 -11.64 -4.75 -8.88
CA GLU A 179 -11.79 -6.11 -9.40
C GLU A 179 -10.42 -6.77 -9.64
N LYS A 180 -9.50 -6.03 -10.29
CA LYS A 180 -8.12 -6.50 -10.51
C LYS A 180 -7.36 -6.76 -9.22
N LEU A 181 -7.39 -5.82 -8.28
CA LEU A 181 -6.69 -5.94 -7.00
C LEU A 181 -7.28 -7.07 -6.14
N THR A 182 -8.59 -7.32 -6.25
CA THR A 182 -9.23 -8.47 -5.59
C THR A 182 -8.74 -9.81 -6.16
N THR A 183 -8.42 -9.89 -7.45
CA THR A 183 -7.77 -11.09 -8.03
C THR A 183 -6.36 -11.30 -7.49
N ILE A 184 -5.62 -10.23 -7.21
CA ILE A 184 -4.27 -10.30 -6.64
C ILE A 184 -4.31 -10.69 -5.16
N ASP A 185 -5.21 -10.08 -4.39
CA ASP A 185 -5.32 -10.31 -2.96
C ASP A 185 -6.78 -10.13 -2.49
N ALA A 186 -7.55 -11.20 -2.53
CA ALA A 186 -8.97 -11.17 -2.14
C ALA A 186 -9.17 -10.81 -0.65
N ARG A 187 -8.18 -11.11 0.20
CA ARG A 187 -8.27 -10.82 1.65
C ARG A 187 -8.25 -9.33 1.93
N ALA A 188 -7.53 -8.55 1.12
CA ALA A 188 -7.45 -7.09 1.22
C ALA A 188 -8.84 -6.39 1.11
N PHE A 189 -9.83 -7.06 0.51
CA PHE A 189 -11.19 -6.53 0.33
C PHE A 189 -12.28 -7.36 1.02
N ALA A 190 -11.91 -8.36 1.83
CA ALA A 190 -12.86 -9.27 2.45
C ALA A 190 -13.78 -8.58 3.46
N ASP A 191 -13.26 -7.57 4.17
CA ASP A 191 -14.03 -6.72 5.07
C ASP A 191 -14.40 -5.40 4.37
N SER A 192 -15.67 -5.00 4.44
CA SER A 192 -16.15 -3.71 3.95
C SER A 192 -15.57 -2.51 4.70
N GLU A 193 -15.13 -2.70 5.93
CA GLU A 193 -14.50 -1.69 6.78
C GLU A 193 -12.97 -1.68 6.67
N SER A 194 -12.37 -2.60 5.89
CA SER A 194 -10.92 -2.58 5.66
C SER A 194 -10.45 -1.32 4.96
N TRP A 195 -9.16 -0.99 5.15
CA TRP A 195 -8.48 0.15 4.55
C TRP A 195 -8.73 0.26 3.06
N TRP A 196 -8.47 -0.81 2.30
CA TRP A 196 -8.69 -0.83 0.86
C TRP A 196 -10.17 -0.76 0.50
N SER A 197 -11.06 -1.42 1.24
CA SER A 197 -12.50 -1.30 0.98
C SER A 197 -13.01 0.13 1.13
N ILE A 198 -12.59 0.84 2.18
CA ILE A 198 -12.96 2.24 2.43
C ILE A 198 -12.35 3.16 1.38
N ALA A 199 -11.05 3.02 1.09
CA ALA A 199 -10.37 3.82 0.07
C ALA A 199 -11.07 3.69 -1.30
N PHE A 200 -11.39 2.46 -1.72
CA PHE A 200 -12.11 2.24 -2.98
C PHE A 200 -13.57 2.69 -2.94
N ALA A 201 -14.26 2.58 -1.79
CA ALA A 201 -15.61 3.12 -1.67
C ALA A 201 -15.62 4.66 -1.87
N GLN A 202 -14.58 5.37 -1.45
CA GLN A 202 -14.43 6.80 -1.73
C GLN A 202 -14.10 7.08 -3.20
N LEU A 203 -13.16 6.33 -3.80
CA LEU A 203 -12.81 6.47 -5.23
C LEU A 203 -13.98 6.18 -6.17
N GLU A 204 -14.85 5.24 -5.79
CA GLU A 204 -16.07 4.88 -6.51
C GLU A 204 -17.25 5.84 -6.23
N GLY A 205 -17.07 6.82 -5.34
CA GLY A 205 -18.11 7.79 -4.96
C GLY A 205 -19.23 7.23 -4.07
N ARG A 206 -19.02 6.05 -3.47
CA ARG A 206 -19.95 5.42 -2.52
C ARG A 206 -19.85 5.99 -1.11
N LEU A 207 -18.71 6.58 -0.77
CA LEU A 207 -18.50 7.36 0.45
C LEU A 207 -18.12 8.79 0.07
N ARG A 208 -18.71 9.77 0.75
CA ARG A 208 -18.32 11.18 0.60
C ARG A 208 -17.09 11.43 1.47
N ALA A 209 -16.11 12.12 0.89
CA ALA A 209 -14.97 12.69 1.59
C ALA A 209 -15.39 13.86 2.49
#